data_AF-A0A820FR10-F1
#
_entry.id   AF-A0A820FR10-F1
#
_cell.length_a   1.000
_cell.length_b   1.000
_cell.length_c   1.000
_cell.angle_alpha   90.00
_cell.angle_beta   90.00
_cell.angle_gamma   90.00
#
_symmetry.space_group_name_H-M   'P 1'
#
loop_
_entity.id
_entity.type
_entity.pdbx_description
1 polymer ?
#
loop_
_entity_poly.entity_id
_entity_poly.type
_entity_poly.pdbx_seq_one_letter_code
_entity_poly.pdbx_strand_id
1 'polypeptide(L)'
;MRTIKQLSIEKEILRQYSELIHKLFISSWKPLLLSSMISSVFWTLDGFAIAFLYWRALILIEKNELTSNHIMTMFALIVFTIQALKVLGMTSIRVAASISAAEAFFDLFDRKPAIDNTSTEGQELVDFHGEIKFDQVKFIYPTRSTA
;
A
#
# COMPACT_ATOMS: atom_id res chain seq x y z
N MET A 1 7.81 -27.41 -4.55
CA MET A 1 6.80 -28.25 -5.23
C MET A 1 7.06 -29.77 -5.13
N ARG A 2 8.31 -30.25 -5.05
CA ARG A 2 8.62 -31.69 -4.99
C ARG A 2 8.02 -32.41 -3.77
N THR A 3 8.09 -31.79 -2.60
CA THR A 3 7.48 -32.28 -1.35
C THR A 3 5.95 -32.31 -1.38
N ILE A 4 5.28 -31.28 -1.91
CA ILE A 4 3.81 -31.24 -2.03
C ILE A 4 3.30 -32.37 -2.93
N LYS A 5 4.02 -32.65 -4.03
CA LYS A 5 3.70 -33.76 -4.94
C LYS A 5 3.99 -35.12 -4.32
N GLN A 6 5.10 -35.25 -3.57
CA GLN A 6 5.45 -36.50 -2.88
C GLN A 6 4.47 -36.86 -1.76
N LEU A 7 3.93 -35.87 -1.04
CA LEU A 7 2.91 -36.10 -0.02
C LEU A 7 1.47 -36.11 -0.56
N SER A 8 1.25 -35.94 -1.87
CA SER A 8 -0.09 -35.87 -2.50
C SER A 8 -1.03 -34.79 -1.91
N ILE A 9 -0.49 -33.73 -1.27
CA ILE A 9 -1.26 -32.67 -0.58
C ILE A 9 -1.69 -31.54 -1.54
N GLU A 10 -1.30 -31.62 -2.82
CA GLU A 10 -1.61 -30.60 -3.84
C GLU A 10 -3.10 -30.24 -3.90
N LYS A 11 -3.99 -31.24 -3.84
CA LYS A 11 -5.44 -31.02 -3.86
C LYS A 11 -5.93 -30.20 -2.68
N GLU A 12 -5.36 -30.41 -1.49
CA GLU A 12 -5.75 -29.70 -0.28
C GLU A 12 -5.27 -28.25 -0.29
N ILE A 13 -4.03 -28.00 -0.73
CA ILE A 13 -3.51 -26.62 -0.89
C ILE A 13 -4.33 -25.87 -1.95
N LEU A 14 -4.64 -26.52 -3.07
CA LEU A 14 -5.49 -25.93 -4.11
C LEU A 14 -6.89 -25.63 -3.60
N ARG A 15 -7.47 -26.51 -2.77
CA ARG A 15 -8.76 -26.28 -2.13
C ARG A 15 -8.72 -25.07 -1.21
N GLN A 16 -7.73 -24.98 -0.32
CA GLN A 16 -7.57 -23.84 0.59
C GLN A 16 -7.34 -22.53 -0.18
N TYR A 17 -6.52 -22.55 -1.23
CA TYR A 17 -6.28 -21.40 -2.08
C TYR A 17 -7.55 -20.95 -2.82
N SER A 18 -8.32 -21.90 -3.36
CA SER A 18 -9.61 -21.64 -4.01
C SER A 18 -10.63 -21.04 -3.03
N GLU A 19 -10.72 -21.57 -1.82
CA GLU A 19 -11.59 -21.03 -0.76
C GLU A 19 -11.19 -19.59 -0.37
N LEU A 20 -9.89 -19.31 -0.27
CA LEU A 20 -9.38 -17.96 0.01
C LEU A 20 -9.73 -16.97 -1.10
N ILE A 21 -9.51 -17.34 -2.36
CA ILE A 21 -9.88 -16.51 -3.52
C ILE A 21 -11.39 -16.29 -3.54
N HIS A 22 -12.19 -17.33 -3.27
CA HIS A 22 -13.64 -17.22 -3.30
C HIS A 22 -14.16 -16.26 -2.22
N LYS A 23 -13.61 -16.35 -1.00
CA LYS A 23 -13.91 -15.40 0.10
C LYS A 23 -13.49 -13.98 -0.28
N LEU A 24 -12.30 -13.81 -0.87
CA LEU A 24 -11.82 -12.52 -1.34
C LEU A 24 -12.76 -11.93 -2.40
N PHE A 25 -13.20 -12.75 -3.36
CA PHE A 25 -14.09 -12.34 -4.44
C PHE A 25 -15.45 -11.85 -3.92
N ILE A 26 -16.10 -12.62 -3.04
CA ILE A 26 -17.38 -12.22 -2.43
C ILE A 26 -17.22 -10.96 -1.59
N SER A 27 -16.11 -10.85 -0.84
CA SER A 27 -15.83 -9.65 -0.04
C SER A 27 -15.54 -8.42 -0.90
N SER A 28 -14.96 -8.59 -2.09
CA SER A 28 -14.52 -7.50 -2.97
C SER A 28 -15.64 -6.93 -3.84
N TRP A 29 -16.69 -7.71 -4.11
CA TRP A 29 -17.76 -7.27 -5.02
C TRP A 29 -18.54 -6.05 -4.50
N LYS A 30 -18.86 -6.00 -3.20
CA LYS A 30 -19.56 -4.85 -2.59
C LYS A 30 -18.76 -3.54 -2.66
N PRO A 31 -17.48 -3.48 -2.22
CA PRO A 31 -16.69 -2.26 -2.31
C PRO A 31 -16.41 -1.85 -3.75
N LEU A 32 -16.22 -2.81 -4.67
CA LEU A 32 -16.02 -2.49 -6.09
C LEU A 32 -17.26 -1.80 -6.71
N LEU A 33 -18.45 -2.31 -6.41
CA LEU A 33 -19.69 -1.68 -6.86
C LEU A 33 -19.84 -0.29 -6.24
N LEU A 34 -19.58 -0.16 -4.94
CA LEU A 34 -19.68 1.11 -4.25
C LEU A 34 -18.72 2.15 -4.83
N SER A 35 -17.44 1.79 -5.04
CA SER A 35 -16.46 2.70 -5.64
C SER A 35 -16.82 3.10 -7.06
N SER A 36 -17.39 2.16 -7.84
CA SER A 36 -17.82 2.44 -9.22
C SER A 36 -19.02 3.39 -9.24
N MET A 37 -20.00 3.18 -8.37
CA MET A 37 -21.17 4.09 -8.25
C MET A 37 -20.75 5.49 -7.86
N ILE A 38 -19.89 5.61 -6.84
CA ILE A 38 -19.35 6.90 -6.38
C ILE A 38 -18.62 7.60 -7.53
N SER A 39 -17.77 6.88 -8.25
CA SER A 39 -17.02 7.43 -9.39
C SER A 39 -17.97 7.95 -10.48
N SER A 40 -18.99 7.17 -10.85
CA SER A 40 -19.97 7.58 -11.87
C SER A 40 -20.74 8.84 -11.48
N VAL A 41 -21.11 8.99 -10.21
CA VAL A 41 -21.77 10.21 -9.72
C VAL A 41 -20.84 11.43 -9.87
N PHE A 42 -19.55 11.28 -9.52
CA PHE A 42 -18.57 12.37 -9.68
C PHE A 42 -18.37 12.76 -11.15
N TRP A 43 -18.22 11.81 -12.06
CA TRP A 43 -18.10 12.09 -13.50
C TRP A 43 -19.33 12.79 -14.06
N THR A 44 -20.52 12.38 -13.61
CA THR A 44 -21.77 13.00 -14.07
C THR A 44 -21.89 14.43 -13.55
N LEU A 45 -21.56 14.67 -12.28
CA LEU A 45 -21.59 15.99 -11.67
C LEU A 45 -20.58 16.95 -12.35
N ASP A 46 -19.39 16.46 -12.66
CA ASP A 46 -18.36 17.23 -13.39
C ASP A 46 -18.87 17.65 -14.78
N GLY A 47 -19.51 16.73 -15.51
CA GLY A 47 -20.14 17.02 -16.79
C GLY A 47 -21.22 18.12 -16.69
N PHE A 48 -22.09 18.06 -15.66
CA PHE A 48 -23.07 19.10 -15.41
C PHE A 48 -22.44 20.46 -15.05
N ALA A 49 -21.36 20.45 -14.26
CA ALA A 49 -20.63 21.67 -13.90
C ALA A 49 -20.02 22.34 -15.13
N ILE A 50 -19.38 21.56 -16.01
CA ILE A 50 -18.82 22.06 -17.27
C ILE A 50 -19.94 22.61 -18.18
N ALA A 51 -21.05 21.88 -18.31
CA ALA A 51 -22.19 22.35 -19.11
C ALA A 51 -22.75 23.69 -18.59
N PHE A 52 -22.87 23.85 -17.27
CA PHE A 52 -23.31 25.10 -16.66
C PHE A 52 -22.31 26.25 -16.88
N LEU A 53 -21.01 25.97 -16.80
CA LEU A 53 -19.97 26.95 -17.11
C LEU A 53 -20.05 27.43 -18.55
N TYR A 54 -20.20 26.52 -19.53
CA TYR A 54 -20.38 26.88 -20.94
C TYR A 54 -21.66 27.68 -21.17
N TRP A 55 -22.78 27.27 -20.56
CA TRP A 55 -24.04 28.01 -20.65
C TRP A 55 -23.87 29.45 -20.17
N ARG A 56 -23.27 29.66 -18.99
CA ARG A 56 -23.02 31.01 -18.46
C ARG A 56 -22.04 31.78 -19.33
N ALA A 57 -20.99 31.14 -19.82
CA ALA A 57 -20.02 31.77 -20.70
C ALA A 57 -20.66 32.30 -21.99
N LEU A 58 -21.60 31.56 -22.60
CA LEU A 58 -22.33 31.99 -23.80
C LEU A 58 -23.18 33.25 -23.55
N ILE A 59 -23.91 33.31 -22.43
CA ILE A 59 -24.71 34.50 -22.07
C ILE A 59 -23.82 35.75 -21.91
N LEU A 60 -22.59 35.59 -21.39
CA LEU A 60 -21.66 36.71 -21.21
C LEU A 60 -21.03 37.16 -22.53
N ILE A 61 -20.89 36.26 -23.51
CA ILE A 61 -20.49 36.63 -24.88
C ILE A 61 -21.58 37.48 -25.54
N GLU A 62 -22.85 37.10 -25.39
CA GLU A 62 -23.98 37.87 -25.96
C GLU A 62 -24.05 39.30 -25.41
N LYS A 63 -23.59 39.51 -24.17
CA LYS A 63 -23.49 40.83 -23.54
C LYS A 63 -22.24 41.63 -23.95
N ASN A 64 -21.41 41.10 -24.87
CA ASN A 64 -20.12 41.68 -25.28
C ASN A 64 -19.12 41.92 -24.13
N GLU A 65 -19.32 41.28 -22.96
CA GLU A 65 -18.40 41.38 -21.82
C GLU A 65 -17.22 40.41 -21.94
N LEU A 66 -17.40 39.29 -22.66
CA LEU A 66 -16.39 38.27 -22.87
C LEU A 66 -16.19 37.95 -24.36
N THR A 67 -14.93 37.82 -24.77
CA THR A 67 -14.54 37.29 -26.08
C THR A 67 -14.32 35.78 -26.00
N SER A 68 -14.53 35.06 -27.11
CA SER A 68 -14.27 33.61 -27.23
C SER A 68 -12.89 33.18 -26.69
N ASN A 69 -11.84 33.98 -26.92
CA ASN A 69 -10.49 33.72 -26.42
C ASN A 69 -10.42 33.62 -24.88
N HIS A 70 -11.17 34.46 -24.16
CA HIS A 70 -11.16 34.45 -22.70
C HIS A 70 -11.71 33.13 -22.12
N ILE A 71 -12.70 32.53 -22.79
CA ILE A 71 -13.29 31.25 -22.38
C ILE A 71 -12.29 30.11 -22.58
N MET A 72 -11.60 30.10 -23.72
CA MET A 72 -10.58 29.10 -24.01
C MET A 72 -9.43 29.17 -22.99
N THR A 73 -8.95 30.37 -22.66
CA THR A 73 -7.93 30.57 -21.63
C THR A 73 -8.42 30.15 -20.25
N MET A 74 -9.64 30.53 -19.86
CA MET A 74 -10.23 30.13 -18.56
C MET A 74 -10.34 28.61 -18.44
N PHE A 75 -10.86 27.94 -19.47
CA PHE A 75 -10.99 26.48 -19.48
C PHE A 75 -9.64 25.78 -19.38
N ALA A 76 -8.64 26.25 -20.16
CA ALA A 76 -7.28 25.73 -20.10
C ALA A 76 -6.70 25.87 -18.68
N LEU A 77 -6.83 27.04 -18.05
CA LEU A 77 -6.34 27.28 -16.69
C LEU A 77 -7.01 26.35 -15.67
N ILE A 78 -8.32 26.15 -15.74
CA ILE A 78 -9.05 25.25 -14.85
C ILE A 78 -8.54 23.82 -15.00
N VAL A 79 -8.43 23.31 -16.24
CA VAL A 79 -7.96 21.94 -16.51
C VAL A 79 -6.53 21.75 -15.99
N PHE A 80 -5.62 22.67 -16.28
CA PHE A 80 -4.24 22.57 -15.80
C PHE A 80 -4.15 22.60 -14.27
N THR A 81 -4.94 23.45 -13.62
CA THR A 81 -4.95 23.55 -12.15
C THR A 81 -5.47 22.26 -11.51
N ILE A 82 -6.56 21.69 -12.04
CA ILE A 82 -7.11 20.42 -11.56
C ILE A 82 -6.10 19.29 -11.72
N GLN A 83 -5.43 19.21 -12.88
CA GLN A 83 -4.42 18.18 -13.14
C GLN A 83 -3.21 18.31 -12.21
N ALA A 84 -2.72 19.54 -11.98
CA ALA A 84 -1.64 19.79 -11.03
C ALA A 84 -2.03 19.36 -9.60
N LEU A 85 -3.24 19.72 -9.16
CA LEU A 85 -3.75 19.36 -7.84
C LEU A 85 -3.88 17.84 -7.67
N LYS A 86 -4.35 17.12 -8.71
CA LYS A 86 -4.41 15.65 -8.70
C LYS A 86 -3.04 15.01 -8.49
N VAL A 87 -2.01 15.50 -9.20
CA VAL A 87 -0.63 14.99 -9.06
C VAL A 87 -0.08 15.23 -7.66
N LEU A 88 -0.34 16.42 -7.08
CA LEU A 88 0.05 16.73 -5.70
C LEU A 88 -0.64 15.81 -4.69
N GLY A 89 -1.94 15.57 -4.86
CA GLY A 89 -2.70 14.65 -4.01
C GLY A 89 -2.15 13.22 -4.06
N MET A 90 -1.90 12.69 -5.27
CA MET A 90 -1.32 11.35 -5.43
C MET A 90 0.08 11.25 -4.83
N THR A 91 0.92 12.27 -5.02
CA THR A 91 2.26 12.31 -4.45
C THR A 91 2.22 12.30 -2.93
N SER A 92 1.27 13.03 -2.32
CA SER A 92 1.10 13.07 -0.87
C SER A 92 0.76 11.68 -0.30
N ILE A 93 -0.14 10.94 -0.95
CA ILE A 93 -0.49 9.57 -0.54
C ILE A 93 0.73 8.64 -0.65
N ARG A 94 1.51 8.77 -1.73
CA ARG A 94 2.72 7.96 -1.94
C ARG A 94 3.77 8.25 -0.88
N VAL A 95 4.00 9.52 -0.55
CA VAL A 95 4.93 9.93 0.49
C VAL A 95 4.50 9.36 1.85
N ALA A 96 3.22 9.44 2.19
CA ALA A 96 2.71 8.85 3.43
C ALA A 96 2.96 7.34 3.50
N ALA A 97 2.71 6.61 2.41
CA ALA A 97 3.01 5.18 2.34
C ALA A 97 4.52 4.88 2.45
N SER A 98 5.38 5.71 1.85
CA SER A 98 6.82 5.57 1.97
C SER A 98 7.33 5.81 3.39
N ILE A 99 6.76 6.77 4.11
CA ILE A 99 7.09 7.03 5.52
C ILE A 99 6.73 5.81 6.37
N SER A 100 5.52 5.26 6.21
CA SER A 100 5.11 4.06 6.96
C SER A 100 6.00 2.85 6.69
N ALA A 101 6.45 2.67 5.44
CA ALA A 101 7.41 1.62 5.11
C ALA A 101 8.80 1.87 5.73
N ALA A 102 9.24 3.13 5.77
CA ALA A 102 10.50 3.51 6.39
C ALA A 102 10.48 3.29 7.91
N GLU A 103 9.37 3.58 8.59
CA GLU A 103 9.19 3.29 10.02
C GLU A 103 9.46 1.80 10.32
N ALA A 104 8.80 0.89 9.60
CA ALA A 104 9.03 -0.55 9.77
C ALA A 104 10.48 -0.98 9.48
N PHE A 105 11.15 -0.32 8.54
CA PHE A 105 12.56 -0.56 8.26
C PHE A 105 13.45 -0.10 9.41
N PHE A 106 13.24 1.11 9.93
CA PHE A 106 14.01 1.64 11.06
C PHE A 106 13.76 0.86 12.35
N ASP A 107 12.53 0.43 12.60
CA ASP A 107 12.19 -0.46 13.73
C ASP A 107 13.01 -1.76 13.70
N LEU A 108 13.24 -2.31 12.51
CA LEU A 108 14.07 -3.50 12.33
C LEU A 108 15.57 -3.18 12.46
N PHE A 109 16.00 -2.06 11.90
CA PHE A 109 17.40 -1.66 11.85
C PHE A 109 17.94 -1.26 13.24
N ASP A 110 17.16 -0.51 14.01
CA ASP A 110 17.53 -0.06 15.36
C ASP A 110 17.35 -1.14 16.43
N ARG A 111 16.82 -2.32 16.05
CA ARG A 111 16.66 -3.46 16.96
C ARG A 111 18.02 -4.01 17.36
N LYS A 112 18.40 -3.79 18.62
CA LYS A 112 19.58 -4.42 19.22
C LYS A 112 19.29 -5.89 19.59
N PRO A 113 19.94 -6.89 18.99
CA PRO A 113 19.77 -8.29 19.38
C PRO A 113 20.42 -8.55 20.74
N ALA A 114 19.84 -9.47 21.52
CA ALA A 114 20.41 -9.87 22.82
C ALA A 114 21.74 -10.64 22.67
N ILE A 115 21.93 -11.30 21.53
CA ILE A 115 23.17 -11.97 21.15
C ILE A 115 23.66 -11.26 19.89
N ASP A 116 24.73 -10.48 20.03
CA ASP A 116 25.35 -9.76 18.92
C ASP A 116 26.43 -10.61 18.27
N ASN A 117 26.13 -11.14 17.09
CA ASN A 117 27.06 -11.97 16.31
C ASN A 117 28.16 -11.14 15.61
N THR A 118 28.04 -9.81 15.60
CA THR A 118 29.01 -8.89 14.98
C THR A 118 29.97 -8.26 15.98
N SER A 119 29.69 -8.41 17.28
CA SER A 119 30.57 -7.94 18.34
C SER A 119 31.88 -8.74 18.36
N THR A 120 32.99 -8.02 18.51
CA THR A 120 34.34 -8.58 18.71
C THR A 120 34.74 -8.64 20.18
N GLU A 121 33.82 -8.34 21.11
CA GLU A 121 34.07 -8.31 22.56
C GLU A 121 34.21 -9.71 23.19
N GLY A 122 34.28 -10.78 22.38
CA GLY A 122 34.46 -12.15 22.84
C GLY A 122 35.93 -12.58 22.97
N GLN A 123 36.18 -13.60 23.77
CA GLN A 123 37.50 -14.24 23.85
C GLN A 123 37.69 -15.21 22.67
N GLU A 124 38.69 -14.95 21.83
CA GLU A 124 39.10 -15.87 20.78
C GLU A 124 39.96 -16.99 21.40
N LEU A 125 39.53 -18.24 21.25
CA LEU A 125 40.22 -19.40 21.83
C LEU A 125 41.34 -19.87 20.89
N VAL A 126 42.59 -19.65 21.29
CA VAL A 126 43.80 -20.01 20.51
C VAL A 126 44.13 -21.51 20.58
N ASP A 127 43.81 -22.17 21.70
CA ASP A 127 43.99 -23.61 21.89
C ASP A 127 42.71 -24.19 22.52
N PHE A 128 42.00 -25.04 21.77
CA PHE A 128 40.69 -25.58 22.14
C PHE A 128 40.74 -27.10 22.30
N HIS A 129 40.64 -27.59 23.53
CA HIS A 129 40.70 -29.02 23.85
C HIS A 129 39.35 -29.75 23.77
N GLY A 130 38.25 -29.07 23.45
CA GLY A 130 36.98 -29.73 23.13
C GLY A 130 36.13 -30.25 24.30
N GLU A 131 36.46 -29.92 25.55
CA GLU A 131 35.65 -30.33 26.70
C GLU A 131 34.42 -29.44 26.86
N ILE A 132 33.22 -30.01 26.72
CA ILE A 132 31.93 -29.30 26.84
C ILE A 132 31.17 -29.87 28.04
N LYS A 133 30.83 -29.01 29.01
CA LYS A 133 30.03 -29.37 30.18
C LYS A 133 28.79 -28.50 30.25
N PHE A 134 27.64 -29.13 30.49
CA PHE A 134 26.38 -28.44 30.79
C PHE A 134 26.09 -28.60 32.28
N ASP A 135 25.80 -27.50 32.98
CA ASP A 135 25.49 -27.52 34.41
C ASP A 135 24.13 -26.86 34.67
N GLN A 136 23.16 -27.66 35.11
CA GLN A 136 21.79 -27.25 35.46
C GLN A 136 21.08 -26.26 34.50
N VAL A 137 21.30 -26.40 33.19
CA VAL A 137 20.71 -25.51 32.18
C VAL A 137 19.20 -25.80 32.01
N LYS A 138 18.37 -24.76 32.15
CA LYS A 138 16.95 -24.77 31.73
C LYS A 138 16.77 -23.83 30.54
N PHE A 139 16.19 -24.35 29.47
CA PHE A 139 15.98 -23.60 28.23
C PHE A 139 14.53 -23.78 27.75
N ILE A 140 13.92 -22.69 27.30
CA ILE A 140 12.57 -22.67 26.72
C ILE A 140 12.63 -21.82 25.45
N TYR A 141 12.07 -22.34 24.37
CA TYR A 141 11.96 -21.60 23.11
C TYR A 141 11.00 -20.40 23.28
N PRO A 142 11.42 -19.16 22.96
CA PRO A 142 10.59 -17.97 23.17
C PRO A 142 9.24 -18.01 22.41
N THR A 143 9.20 -18.65 21.24
CA THR A 143 8.00 -18.79 20.41
C THR A 143 6.96 -19.75 20.99
N ARG A 144 7.31 -20.51 22.05
CA ARG A 144 6.43 -21.50 22.68
C ARG A 144 6.60 -21.47 24.20
N SER A 145 6.21 -20.35 24.80
CA SER A 145 6.24 -20.14 26.26
C SER A 145 5.06 -20.77 27.02
N THR A 146 4.63 -21.96 26.61
CA THR A 146 3.67 -22.76 27.38
C THR A 146 4.39 -23.99 27.91
N ALA A 147 4.99 -23.82 29.07
CA ALA A 147 5.44 -24.88 29.97
C ALA A 147 4.93 -24.54 31.37
#